data_AF-A0A225VNR8-F1
#
_entry.id   AF-A0A225VNR8-F1
#
_cell.length_a   1.000
_cell.length_b   1.000
_cell.length_c   1.000
_cell.angle_alpha   90.00
_cell.angle_beta   90.00
_cell.angle_gamma   90.00
#
_symmetry.space_group_name_H-M   'P 1'
#
loop_
_entity.id
_entity.type
_entity.pdbx_description
1 polymer ?
#
loop_
_entity_poly.entity_id
_entity_poly.type
_entity_poly.pdbx_seq_one_letter_code
_entity_poly.pdbx_strand_id
1 'polypeptide(L)'
;MNYAARNGHLKVVRWLHRNRMEGCTVDAMDFAVHREHFEVLLFLRTKYTEGCSTAAKMFTRGHQQQHIIEWLNREYPLPKKL
;
A
#
# COMPACT_ATOMS: atom_id res chain seq x y z
N MET A 1 2.93 -7.33 -10.29
CA MET A 1 2.54 -5.99 -9.76
C MET A 1 3.58 -5.43 -8.78
N ASN A 2 4.17 -6.28 -7.92
CA ASN A 2 4.98 -5.91 -6.75
C ASN A 2 6.16 -4.98 -7.09
N TYR A 3 6.96 -5.30 -8.10
CA TYR A 3 8.10 -4.46 -8.49
C TYR A 3 7.68 -3.10 -9.06
N ALA A 4 6.58 -3.03 -9.78
CA ALA A 4 6.05 -1.76 -10.26
C ALA A 4 5.55 -0.90 -9.09
N ALA A 5 4.92 -1.55 -8.09
CA ALA A 5 4.47 -0.86 -6.88
C ALA A 5 5.64 -0.36 -6.02
N ARG A 6 6.68 -1.19 -5.84
CA ARG A 6 7.92 -0.84 -5.11
C ARG A 6 8.68 0.36 -5.68
N ASN A 7 8.54 0.61 -6.99
CA ASN A 7 9.22 1.72 -7.66
C ASN A 7 8.27 2.87 -8.02
N GLY A 8 7.00 2.84 -7.58
CA GLY A 8 6.07 3.96 -7.77
C GLY A 8 5.53 4.11 -9.18
N HIS A 9 5.66 3.07 -10.00
CA HIS A 9 5.26 3.11 -11.42
C HIS A 9 3.75 2.91 -11.58
N LEU A 10 2.94 3.89 -11.17
CA LEU A 10 1.47 3.83 -11.18
C LEU A 10 0.90 3.44 -12.55
N LYS A 11 1.45 3.99 -13.65
CA LYS A 11 0.99 3.65 -15.01
C LYS A 11 1.17 2.16 -15.31
N VAL A 12 2.31 1.59 -14.92
CA VAL A 12 2.61 0.16 -15.09
C VAL A 12 1.72 -0.67 -14.17
N VAL A 13 1.48 -0.24 -12.93
CA VAL A 13 0.55 -0.91 -12.00
C VAL A 13 -0.87 -0.97 -12.58
N ARG A 14 -1.38 0.14 -13.12
CA ARG A 14 -2.70 0.19 -13.78
C ARG A 14 -2.76 -0.72 -15.01
N TRP A 15 -1.69 -0.73 -15.82
CA TRP A 15 -1.61 -1.61 -16.97
C TRP A 15 -1.63 -3.08 -16.55
N LEU A 16 -0.82 -3.46 -15.56
CA LEU A 16 -0.77 -4.83 -15.04
C LEU A 16 -2.11 -5.27 -14.46
N HIS A 17 -2.80 -4.40 -13.71
CA HIS A 17 -4.15 -4.65 -13.19
C HIS A 17 -5.17 -4.96 -14.30
N ARG A 18 -5.11 -4.22 -15.42
CA ARG A 18 -6.08 -4.38 -16.54
C ARG A 18 -5.79 -5.57 -17.45
N ASN A 19 -4.53 -5.95 -17.58
CA ASN A 19 -4.08 -6.91 -18.61
C ASN A 19 -3.68 -8.27 -18.04
N ARG A 20 -3.70 -8.45 -16.72
CA ARG A 20 -3.33 -9.71 -16.09
C ARG A 20 -4.27 -10.08 -14.95
N MET A 21 -4.37 -11.39 -14.68
CA MET A 21 -5.32 -11.95 -13.71
C MET A 21 -4.68 -12.26 -12.35
N GLU A 22 -3.37 -12.12 -12.14
CA GLU A 22 -2.74 -12.51 -10.86
C GLU A 22 -3.14 -11.60 -9.69
N GLY A 23 -3.69 -10.41 -9.97
CA GLY A 23 -4.16 -9.49 -8.92
C GLY A 23 -3.07 -8.73 -8.18
N CYS A 24 -3.43 -8.18 -7.02
CA CYS A 24 -2.52 -7.51 -6.09
C CYS A 24 -2.13 -8.48 -4.99
N THR A 25 -0.88 -8.42 -4.56
CA THR A 25 -0.41 -9.14 -3.39
C THR A 25 -0.22 -8.16 -2.24
N VAL A 26 -0.23 -8.67 -1.01
CA VAL A 26 0.12 -7.89 0.20
C VAL A 26 1.48 -7.20 0.03
N ASP A 27 2.48 -7.90 -0.55
CA ASP A 27 3.81 -7.32 -0.82
C ASP A 27 3.76 -6.06 -1.70
N ALA A 28 2.85 -5.99 -2.68
CA ALA A 28 2.75 -4.81 -3.55
C ALA A 28 2.33 -3.57 -2.75
N MET A 29 1.37 -3.73 -1.83
CA MET A 29 0.92 -2.66 -0.94
C MET A 29 1.98 -2.32 0.10
N ASP A 30 2.61 -3.33 0.70
CA ASP A 30 3.69 -3.12 1.67
C ASP A 30 4.87 -2.37 1.03
N PHE A 31 5.30 -2.75 -0.16
CA PHE A 31 6.37 -2.04 -0.86
C PHE A 31 5.98 -0.60 -1.20
N ALA A 32 4.72 -0.34 -1.59
CA ALA A 32 4.26 1.02 -1.83
C ALA A 32 4.28 1.88 -0.55
N VAL A 33 3.94 1.29 0.61
CA VAL A 33 4.05 1.95 1.92
C VAL A 33 5.50 2.25 2.29
N HIS A 34 6.41 1.27 2.21
CA HIS A 34 7.81 1.44 2.59
C HIS A 34 8.59 2.39 1.68
N ARG A 35 8.12 2.60 0.45
CA ARG A 35 8.78 3.42 -0.59
C ARG A 35 8.01 4.70 -0.89
N GLU A 36 7.00 5.01 -0.08
CA GLU A 36 6.29 6.30 -0.09
C GLU A 36 5.51 6.56 -1.38
N HIS A 37 5.12 5.49 -2.08
CA HIS A 37 4.43 5.57 -3.35
C HIS A 37 2.91 5.66 -3.12
N PHE A 38 2.48 6.77 -2.54
CA PHE A 38 1.11 6.94 -2.06
C PHE A 38 0.04 6.82 -3.17
N GLU A 39 0.30 7.31 -4.38
CA GLU A 39 -0.66 7.16 -5.48
C GLU A 39 -0.86 5.69 -5.89
N VAL A 40 0.20 4.89 -5.80
CA VAL A 40 0.11 3.45 -6.01
C VAL A 40 -0.72 2.82 -4.90
N LEU A 41 -0.45 3.19 -3.63
CA LEU A 41 -1.19 2.69 -2.48
C LEU A 41 -2.70 2.97 -2.58
N LEU A 42 -3.07 4.20 -2.95
CA LEU A 42 -4.47 4.57 -3.20
C LEU A 42 -5.10 3.73 -4.31
N PHE A 43 -4.41 3.58 -5.44
CA PHE A 43 -4.91 2.77 -6.53
C PHE A 43 -5.15 1.32 -6.10
N LEU A 44 -4.17 0.70 -5.43
CA LEU A 44 -4.28 -0.69 -4.98
C LEU A 44 -5.43 -0.86 -3.98
N ARG A 45 -5.58 0.04 -2.99
CA ARG A 45 -6.72 0.01 -2.06
C ARG A 45 -8.07 0.13 -2.75
N THR A 46 -8.18 0.92 -3.83
CA THR A 46 -9.46 1.05 -4.56
C THR A 46 -9.85 -0.21 -5.33
N LYS A 47 -8.88 -1.10 -5.60
CA LYS A 47 -9.07 -2.28 -6.43
C LYS A 47 -9.05 -3.59 -5.66
N TYR A 48 -8.44 -3.59 -4.47
CA TYR A 48 -8.19 -4.80 -3.70
C TYR A 48 -8.55 -4.58 -2.22
N THR A 49 -9.18 -5.59 -1.63
CA THR A 49 -9.59 -5.60 -0.21
C THR A 49 -8.51 -6.16 0.71
N GLU A 50 -7.60 -6.97 0.15
CA GLU A 50 -6.41 -7.51 0.80
C GLU A 50 -5.47 -6.35 1.15
N GLY A 51 -5.53 -5.88 2.39
CA GLY A 51 -4.82 -4.70 2.88
C GLY A 51 -3.29 -4.83 2.94
N CYS A 52 -2.64 -3.90 3.63
CA CYS A 52 -1.21 -4.02 3.95
C CYS A 52 -1.00 -4.96 5.15
N SER A 53 0.20 -5.50 5.30
CA SER A 53 0.58 -6.25 6.50
C SER A 53 0.74 -5.34 7.72
N THR A 54 0.69 -5.93 8.92
CA THR A 54 0.99 -5.24 10.18
C THR A 54 2.44 -4.71 10.21
N ALA A 55 3.38 -5.36 9.53
CA ALA A 55 4.77 -4.94 9.46
C ALA A 55 4.91 -3.58 8.74
N ALA A 56 4.23 -3.39 7.61
CA ALA A 56 4.21 -2.11 6.90
C ALA A 56 3.73 -0.94 7.78
N LYS A 57 2.84 -1.19 8.74
CA LYS A 57 2.40 -0.18 9.72
C LYS A 57 3.43 0.13 10.81
N MET A 58 4.28 -0.82 11.17
CA MET A 58 5.28 -0.63 12.24
C MET A 58 6.48 0.21 11.76
N PHE A 59 6.90 0.02 10.51
CA PHE A 59 8.08 0.70 9.95
C PHE A 59 7.86 2.18 9.61
N THR A 60 6.61 2.64 9.46
CA THR A 60 6.32 4.06 9.17
C THR A 60 6.58 4.99 10.36
N ARG A 61 6.66 4.47 11.60
CA ARG A 61 6.88 5.29 12.82
C ARG A 61 8.30 5.87 12.96
N GLY A 62 9.27 5.39 12.19
CA GLY A 62 10.65 5.89 12.19
C GLY A 62 10.98 6.88 11.06
N HIS A 63 10.06 7.08 10.10
CA HIS A 63 10.25 7.95 8.94
C HIS A 63 9.24 9.11 8.96
N GLN A 64 9.55 10.25 8.32
CA GLN A 64 8.64 11.41 8.19
C GLN A 64 7.46 11.16 7.23
N GLN A 65 6.74 10.05 7.41
CA GLN A 65 5.67 9.60 6.51
C GLN A 65 4.27 10.05 6.95
N GLN A 66 4.12 11.33 7.30
CA GLN A 66 2.89 11.87 7.91
C GLN A 66 1.62 11.49 7.14
N HIS A 67 1.62 11.68 5.81
CA HIS A 67 0.45 11.44 4.96
C HIS A 67 0.05 9.95 4.88
N ILE A 68 1.03 9.04 4.80
CA ILE A 68 0.76 7.60 4.72
C ILE A 68 0.36 7.04 6.08
N ILE A 69 0.97 7.54 7.17
CA ILE A 69 0.60 7.17 8.54
C ILE A 69 -0.83 7.59 8.85
N GLU A 70 -1.19 8.84 8.52
CA GLU A 70 -2.55 9.34 8.72
C GLU A 70 -3.57 8.52 7.92
N TRP A 71 -3.26 8.22 6.66
CA TRP A 71 -4.09 7.36 5.83
C TRP A 71 -4.24 5.94 6.41
N LEU A 72 -3.14 5.31 6.84
CA LEU A 72 -3.15 3.97 7.43
C LEU A 72 -3.96 3.92 8.73
N ASN A 73 -3.87 4.95 9.57
CA ASN A 73 -4.64 5.06 10.80
C ASN A 73 -6.14 5.19 10.53
N ARG A 74 -6.53 5.92 9.47
CA ARG A 74 -7.93 6.07 9.07
C ARG A 74 -8.51 4.78 8.49
N GLU A 75 -7.78 4.15 7.58
CA GLU A 75 -8.26 2.98 6.84
C GLU A 75 -8.16 1.68 7.65
N TYR A 76 -7.24 1.60 8.62
CA TYR A 76 -7.02 0.41 9.42
C TYR A 76 -6.68 0.72 10.89
N PRO A 77 -7.62 1.31 11.65
CA PRO A 77 -7.39 1.69 13.04
C PRO A 77 -7.00 0.48 13.90
N LEU A 78 -6.06 0.66 14.81
CA LEU A 78 -5.77 -0.35 15.82
C LEU A 78 -6.98 -0.51 16.75
N PRO A 79 -7.27 -1.73 17.25
CA PRO A 79 -8.30 -1.91 18.25
C PRO A 79 -7.97 -1.04 19.46
N LYS A 80 -8.97 -0.28 19.95
CA LYS A 80 -8.84 0.47 21.20
C LYS A 80 -8.52 -0.53 22.30
N LYS A 81 -7.44 -0.31 23.06
CA LYS A 81 -7.21 -1.06 24.29
C LYS A 81 -8.38 -0.74 25.22
N LEU A 82 -9.12 -1.79 25.62
CA LEU A 82 -10.16 -1.73 26.66
C LEU A 82 -9.55 -1.34 28.00
#